data_AF-A0A5N5DT06-F1
#
_entry.id   AF-A0A5N5DT06-F1
#
_cell.length_a   1.000
_cell.length_b   1.000
_cell.length_c   1.000
_cell.angle_alpha   90.00
_cell.angle_beta   90.00
_cell.angle_gamma   90.00
#
_symmetry.space_group_name_H-M   'P 1'
#
loop_
_entity.id
_entity.type
_entity.pdbx_description
1 polymer ?
#
loop_
_entity_poly.entity_id
_entity_poly.type
_entity_poly.pdbx_seq_one_letter_code
_entity_poly.pdbx_strand_id
1 'polypeptide(L)'
;MLADTAPSLRNLFPNALSLLSLSILLPLFLHLLWRLLLNPQNPKPSTQAHPEGKPTARKKSQSSFYGTPTTTPLNFTNVAPFPTSPSSSSSSPHVSTEPDRWYRDRTLISAPDRVYTPTMALRTCPFDDWLRVDTNYPARMTHKRNVLDAYGWKQVGGAMACRPEAEAAVRELLGYLGEYLLRRFPGVWVSGDDGDGGGRWLRSLVTGERFELVEPWGGLHPLEVVARVTEEDLAVLVPGKGGGGEDEEAEYVLKAAVSAFPAGFDIQEKMDQPLTTIHEPVPTYKEKLKRAMNK
;
A
#
# COMPACT_ATOMS: atom_id res chain seq x y z
N MET A 1 74.97 17.46 -63.32
CA MET A 1 73.71 17.71 -64.06
C MET A 1 72.66 18.02 -63.00
N LEU A 2 72.53 19.29 -62.58
CA LEU A 2 71.66 20.34 -63.17
C LEU A 2 70.19 19.94 -63.09
N ALA A 3 69.23 20.69 -62.55
CA ALA A 3 69.14 21.95 -61.78
C ALA A 3 67.72 21.90 -61.16
N ASP A 4 67.55 22.15 -59.86
CA ASP A 4 67.06 23.40 -59.27
C ASP A 4 65.63 23.82 -59.67
N THR A 5 64.71 23.84 -58.68
CA THR A 5 63.77 24.95 -58.36
C THR A 5 62.69 24.49 -57.36
N ALA A 6 62.64 25.17 -56.21
CA ALA A 6 61.55 25.10 -55.22
C ALA A 6 60.34 25.94 -55.65
N PRO A 7 59.15 25.69 -55.06
CA PRO A 7 58.50 26.80 -54.35
C PRO A 7 57.80 26.44 -53.03
N SER A 8 57.98 27.36 -52.06
CA SER A 8 56.97 28.01 -51.20
C SER A 8 56.18 27.23 -50.14
N LEU A 9 56.61 27.46 -48.88
CA LEU A 9 55.90 27.30 -47.60
C LEU A 9 54.69 28.23 -47.44
N ARG A 10 53.58 27.98 -48.12
CA ARG A 10 52.25 28.51 -47.74
C ARG A 10 51.15 27.55 -48.21
N ASN A 11 50.23 27.22 -47.30
CA ASN A 11 48.95 26.53 -47.52
C ASN A 11 48.98 25.00 -47.41
N LEU A 12 48.70 24.49 -46.21
CA LEU A 12 48.01 23.21 -46.00
C LEU A 12 47.37 23.11 -44.60
N PHE A 13 46.74 24.18 -44.11
CA PHE A 13 45.68 24.11 -43.10
C PHE A 13 44.70 25.27 -43.31
N PRO A 14 43.49 25.03 -43.85
CA PRO A 14 42.42 26.02 -43.80
C PRO A 14 41.79 26.02 -42.39
N ASN A 15 41.71 27.22 -41.81
CA ASN A 15 40.98 27.53 -40.59
C ASN A 15 39.52 27.08 -40.71
N ALA A 16 39.15 26.00 -40.03
CA ALA A 16 37.77 25.60 -39.80
C ALA A 16 37.47 25.59 -38.28
N LEU A 17 37.70 26.73 -37.64
CA LEU A 17 37.17 27.04 -36.31
C LEU A 17 36.51 28.42 -36.38
N SER A 18 35.43 28.52 -37.15
CA SER A 18 34.46 29.59 -36.99
C SER A 18 33.09 29.07 -37.44
N LEU A 19 32.05 29.44 -36.68
CA LEU A 19 30.61 29.24 -36.96
C LEU A 19 29.87 28.08 -36.24
N LEU A 20 30.37 27.61 -35.11
CA LEU A 20 29.54 27.14 -33.98
C LEU A 20 30.10 27.91 -32.76
N SER A 21 29.41 28.74 -31.98
CA SER A 21 28.01 28.72 -31.56
C SER A 21 27.66 30.05 -30.82
N LEU A 22 27.96 31.22 -31.39
CA LEU A 22 27.65 32.51 -30.73
C LEU A 22 26.14 32.66 -30.44
N SER A 23 25.28 32.06 -31.27
CA SER A 23 23.81 32.11 -31.12
C SER A 23 23.27 31.30 -29.93
N ILE A 24 24.05 30.37 -29.37
CA ILE A 24 23.63 29.56 -28.21
C ILE A 24 24.26 30.10 -26.92
N LEU A 25 25.48 30.63 -27.00
CA LEU A 25 26.19 31.15 -25.83
C LEU A 25 25.62 32.48 -25.31
N LEU A 26 25.13 33.35 -26.19
CA LEU A 26 24.55 34.64 -25.81
C LEU A 26 23.27 34.51 -24.94
N PRO A 27 22.25 33.71 -25.30
CA PRO A 27 21.07 33.56 -24.45
C PRO A 27 21.36 32.84 -23.12
N LEU A 28 22.30 31.88 -23.10
CA LEU A 28 22.73 31.19 -21.89
C LEU A 28 23.46 32.13 -20.92
N PHE A 29 24.34 32.98 -21.46
CA PHE A 29 25.04 34.03 -20.71
C PHE A 29 24.06 35.07 -20.16
N LEU A 30 23.11 35.54 -20.97
CA LEU A 30 22.06 36.48 -20.53
C LEU A 30 21.15 35.87 -19.46
N HIS A 31 20.83 34.57 -19.54
CA HIS A 31 20.02 33.89 -18.54
C HIS A 31 20.76 33.71 -17.20
N LEU A 32 22.06 33.37 -17.24
CA LEU A 32 22.90 33.34 -16.04
C LEU A 32 23.07 34.73 -15.43
N LEU A 33 23.28 35.76 -16.25
CA LEU A 33 23.41 37.14 -15.81
C LEU A 33 22.10 37.65 -15.17
N TRP A 34 20.95 37.28 -15.72
CA TRP A 34 19.63 37.56 -15.14
C TRP A 34 19.47 36.89 -13.76
N ARG A 35 19.87 35.61 -13.61
CA ARG A 35 19.84 34.94 -12.30
C ARG A 35 20.80 35.54 -11.27
N LEU A 36 21.95 36.04 -11.70
CA LEU A 36 22.97 36.63 -10.82
C LEU A 36 22.67 38.09 -10.44
N LEU A 37 22.07 38.87 -11.34
CA LEU A 37 21.81 40.30 -11.11
C LEU A 37 20.42 40.58 -10.52
N LEU A 38 19.43 39.70 -10.71
CA LEU A 38 18.04 39.95 -10.28
C LEU A 38 17.53 38.98 -9.22
N ASN A 39 18.40 38.17 -8.60
CA ASN A 39 18.06 37.49 -7.36
C ASN A 39 18.15 38.49 -6.20
N PRO A 40 17.02 38.98 -5.66
CA PRO A 40 17.06 39.85 -4.50
C PRO A 40 17.42 38.97 -3.32
N GLN A 41 18.66 39.05 -2.85
CA GLN A 41 18.95 38.59 -1.50
C GLN A 41 18.06 39.40 -0.55
N ASN A 42 17.03 38.76 0.01
CA ASN A 42 16.23 39.37 1.07
C ASN A 42 17.18 39.84 2.18
N PRO A 43 17.22 41.15 2.50
CA PRO A 43 18.05 41.63 3.58
C PRO A 43 17.51 41.07 4.91
N LYS A 44 18.42 40.51 5.71
CA LYS A 44 18.12 40.16 7.11
C LYS A 44 17.71 41.44 7.85
N PRO A 45 16.59 41.47 8.60
CA PRO A 45 16.28 42.62 9.42
C PRO A 45 17.30 42.74 10.56
N SER A 46 17.85 43.93 10.74
CA SER A 46 18.65 44.33 11.88
C SER A 46 17.76 44.40 13.13
N THR A 47 18.05 43.60 14.15
CA THR A 47 17.46 43.78 15.48
C THR A 47 18.46 44.48 16.38
N GLN A 48 18.10 45.67 16.83
CA GLN A 48 18.79 46.44 17.86
C GLN A 48 18.82 45.63 19.17
N ALA A 49 19.93 45.72 19.88
CA ALA A 49 20.09 45.14 21.22
C ALA A 49 19.37 46.00 22.26
N HIS A 50 18.45 45.40 23.01
CA HIS A 50 18.09 45.78 24.38
C HIS A 50 17.74 44.49 25.18
N PRO A 51 17.99 44.45 26.50
CA PRO A 51 18.37 43.22 27.18
C PRO A 51 17.19 42.45 27.80
N GLU A 52 17.50 41.18 28.09
CA GLU A 52 16.89 40.29 29.10
C GLU A 52 15.56 39.59 28.82
N GLY A 53 15.63 38.25 28.94
CA GLY A 53 14.49 37.32 28.99
C GLY A 53 14.51 36.27 27.88
N LYS A 54 15.37 35.24 27.96
CA LYS A 54 15.26 34.04 27.08
C LYS A 54 13.92 33.34 27.35
N PRO A 55 12.99 33.22 26.38
CA PRO A 55 12.00 32.17 26.45
C PRO A 55 12.69 30.89 26.02
N THR A 56 12.78 29.91 26.93
CA THR A 56 13.21 28.55 26.60
C THR A 56 12.41 28.06 25.40
N ALA A 57 13.10 27.77 24.28
CA ALA A 57 12.49 27.13 23.13
C ALA A 57 11.86 25.81 23.61
N ARG A 58 10.53 25.81 23.73
CA ARG A 58 9.76 24.60 24.00
C ARG A 58 10.01 23.68 22.82
N LYS A 59 10.84 22.65 23.00
CA LYS A 59 10.92 21.51 22.07
C LYS A 59 9.49 21.06 21.85
N LYS A 60 8.92 21.36 20.69
CA LYS A 60 7.68 20.70 20.26
C LYS A 60 8.07 19.23 20.16
N SER A 61 7.57 18.42 21.08
CA SER A 61 7.56 16.98 20.94
C SER A 61 6.96 16.70 19.56
N GLN A 62 7.79 16.28 18.59
CA GLN A 62 7.30 15.70 17.35
C GLN A 62 6.58 14.41 17.76
N SER A 63 5.28 14.51 18.02
CA SER A 63 4.46 13.30 18.16
C SER A 63 4.43 12.65 16.78
N SER A 64 4.96 11.43 16.68
CA SER A 64 4.77 10.57 15.51
C SER A 64 3.30 10.63 15.07
N PHE A 65 3.08 10.69 13.76
CA PHE A 65 1.76 10.71 13.14
C PHE A 65 0.86 9.57 13.64
N TYR A 66 1.48 8.44 13.98
CA TYR A 66 0.85 7.18 14.41
C TYR A 66 0.80 7.00 15.95
N GLY A 67 1.30 7.96 16.72
CA GLY A 67 1.44 7.81 18.16
C GLY A 67 2.45 6.71 18.55
N THR A 68 2.38 6.27 19.81
CA THR A 68 3.16 5.11 20.29
C THR A 68 2.33 3.84 20.05
N PRO A 69 2.87 2.81 19.37
CA PRO A 69 2.17 1.55 19.19
C PRO A 69 1.77 0.99 20.56
N THR A 70 0.47 0.79 20.77
CA THR A 70 -0.03 0.07 21.95
C THR A 70 -0.47 -1.29 21.47
N THR A 71 0.21 -2.35 21.91
CA THR A 71 -0.16 -3.73 21.60
C THR A 71 -1.37 -4.12 22.43
N THR A 72 -2.57 -3.76 21.96
CA THR A 72 -3.83 -4.22 22.53
C THR A 72 -4.31 -5.42 21.70
N PRO A 73 -4.32 -6.64 22.25
CA PRO A 73 -4.86 -7.80 21.54
C PRO A 73 -6.31 -7.54 21.11
N LEU A 74 -6.69 -8.04 19.93
CA LEU A 74 -8.08 -7.95 19.48
C LEU A 74 -9.01 -8.70 20.43
N ASN A 75 -10.12 -8.06 20.80
CA ASN A 75 -11.14 -8.64 21.66
C ASN A 75 -12.26 -9.24 20.80
N PHE A 76 -12.36 -10.56 20.83
CA PHE A 76 -13.35 -11.32 20.07
C PHE A 76 -14.57 -11.75 20.89
N THR A 77 -14.65 -11.38 22.17
CA THR A 77 -15.68 -11.85 23.11
C THR A 77 -17.10 -11.49 22.66
N ASN A 78 -17.25 -10.35 21.98
CA ASN A 78 -18.54 -9.82 21.55
C ASN A 78 -18.82 -10.05 20.05
N VAL A 79 -18.05 -10.90 19.37
CA VAL A 79 -18.30 -11.22 17.95
C VAL A 79 -19.58 -12.04 17.85
N ALA A 80 -20.58 -11.49 17.18
CA ALA A 80 -21.86 -12.18 17.01
C ALA A 80 -21.77 -13.21 15.87
N PRO A 81 -22.25 -14.46 16.06
CA PRO A 81 -22.36 -15.42 14.97
C PRO A 81 -23.19 -14.88 13.80
N PHE A 82 -22.72 -15.13 12.59
CA PHE A 82 -23.41 -14.75 11.36
C PHE A 82 -24.67 -15.58 11.21
N PRO A 83 -25.81 -14.94 10.88
CA PRO A 83 -27.07 -15.65 10.76
C PRO A 83 -27.01 -16.64 9.60
N THR A 84 -27.12 -17.93 9.92
CA THR A 84 -27.27 -19.00 8.93
C THR A 84 -28.71 -19.47 8.92
N SER A 85 -29.34 -19.49 7.74
CA SER A 85 -30.67 -20.08 7.60
C SER A 85 -30.58 -21.61 7.80
N PRO A 86 -31.39 -22.22 8.68
CA PRO A 86 -31.46 -23.67 8.79
C PRO A 86 -32.06 -24.21 7.49
N SER A 87 -31.26 -24.83 6.63
CA SER A 87 -31.77 -25.50 5.45
C SER A 87 -32.41 -26.83 5.89
N SER A 88 -33.69 -27.02 5.58
CA SER A 88 -34.45 -28.23 5.90
C SER A 88 -34.21 -29.40 4.94
N SER A 89 -33.24 -29.31 4.01
CA SER A 89 -33.05 -30.35 2.98
C SER A 89 -31.67 -30.46 2.32
N SER A 90 -30.70 -29.60 2.65
CA SER A 90 -29.34 -29.63 2.10
C SER A 90 -28.31 -29.84 3.22
N SER A 91 -27.46 -30.85 3.06
CA SER A 91 -26.33 -31.20 3.94
C SER A 91 -25.20 -30.18 3.93
N SER A 92 -25.25 -29.17 3.05
CA SER A 92 -24.25 -28.11 2.98
C SER A 92 -24.81 -26.82 3.59
N PRO A 93 -24.05 -26.14 4.47
CA PRO A 93 -24.43 -24.84 4.97
C PRO A 93 -24.50 -23.83 3.81
N HIS A 94 -25.60 -23.09 3.74
CA HIS A 94 -25.85 -22.13 2.67
C HIS A 94 -25.83 -20.71 3.24
N VAL A 95 -24.94 -19.87 2.71
CA VAL A 95 -24.96 -18.42 2.96
C VAL A 95 -26.17 -17.84 2.24
N SER A 96 -27.14 -17.29 2.97
CA SER A 96 -28.39 -16.77 2.39
C SER A 96 -28.41 -15.25 2.21
N THR A 97 -27.39 -14.54 2.69
CA THR A 97 -27.29 -13.08 2.59
C THR A 97 -27.05 -12.66 1.14
N GLU A 98 -27.92 -11.80 0.60
CA GLU A 98 -27.75 -11.25 -0.74
C GLU A 98 -26.52 -10.34 -0.83
N PRO A 99 -25.83 -10.29 -1.99
CA PRO A 99 -24.66 -9.44 -2.16
C PRO A 99 -25.05 -7.96 -2.13
N ASP A 100 -24.16 -7.13 -1.58
CA ASP A 100 -24.35 -5.69 -1.56
C ASP A 100 -24.38 -5.11 -2.99
N ARG A 101 -25.37 -4.27 -3.25
CA ARG A 101 -25.57 -3.61 -4.56
C ARG A 101 -25.53 -2.09 -4.44
N TRP A 102 -24.68 -1.56 -3.56
CA TRP A 102 -24.54 -0.11 -3.32
C TRP A 102 -24.26 0.66 -4.62
N TYR A 103 -23.56 0.05 -5.57
CA TYR A 103 -23.25 0.63 -6.88
C TYR A 103 -24.47 0.79 -7.79
N ARG A 104 -25.64 0.26 -7.40
CA ARG A 104 -26.92 0.50 -8.09
C ARG A 104 -27.70 1.67 -7.49
N ASP A 105 -27.32 2.12 -6.30
CA ASP A 105 -27.95 3.27 -5.67
C ASP A 105 -27.46 4.56 -6.31
N ARG A 106 -28.30 5.11 -7.19
CA ARG A 106 -28.00 6.36 -7.91
C ARG A 106 -27.84 7.55 -6.96
N THR A 107 -28.41 7.52 -5.76
CA THR A 107 -28.25 8.60 -4.77
C THR A 107 -26.82 8.69 -4.27
N LEU A 108 -26.08 7.57 -4.24
CA LEU A 108 -24.68 7.51 -3.82
C LEU A 108 -23.69 7.88 -4.93
N ILE A 109 -24.10 7.80 -6.20
CA ILE A 109 -23.21 7.95 -7.37
C ILE A 109 -23.44 9.28 -8.10
N SER A 110 -24.68 9.72 -8.25
CA SER A 110 -25.03 10.83 -9.14
C SER A 110 -26.28 11.56 -8.67
N ALA A 111 -26.17 12.27 -7.54
CA ALA A 111 -27.09 13.37 -7.27
C ALA A 111 -26.70 14.55 -8.20
N PRO A 112 -27.65 15.13 -8.96
CA PRO A 112 -27.36 16.09 -10.03
C PRO A 112 -26.70 17.41 -9.56
N ASP A 113 -26.77 17.69 -8.25
CA ASP A 113 -26.20 18.85 -7.57
C ASP A 113 -24.92 18.53 -6.79
N ARG A 114 -24.45 17.27 -6.79
CA ARG A 114 -23.30 16.86 -5.99
C ARG A 114 -21.99 17.32 -6.63
N VAL A 115 -21.36 18.30 -6.01
CA VAL A 115 -19.97 18.69 -6.32
C VAL A 115 -19.02 17.57 -5.88
N TYR A 116 -18.21 17.05 -6.81
CA TYR A 116 -17.20 16.04 -6.49
C TYR A 116 -16.24 16.58 -5.43
N THR A 117 -16.21 15.91 -4.27
CA THR A 117 -15.29 16.21 -3.18
C THR A 117 -14.47 14.95 -2.90
N PRO A 118 -13.16 14.95 -3.18
CA PRO A 118 -12.32 13.80 -2.87
C PRO A 118 -12.25 13.67 -1.35
N THR A 119 -12.77 12.55 -0.85
CA THR A 119 -12.68 12.16 0.55
C THR A 119 -12.19 10.72 0.60
N MET A 120 -11.64 10.29 1.74
CA MET A 120 -11.23 8.90 1.92
C MET A 120 -12.40 7.90 1.88
N ALA A 121 -13.64 8.39 1.99
CA ALA A 121 -14.86 7.57 2.08
C ALA A 121 -14.81 6.48 3.17
N LEU A 122 -13.97 6.67 4.20
CA LEU A 122 -13.86 5.77 5.34
C LEU A 122 -15.01 6.00 6.30
N ARG A 123 -15.52 4.89 6.84
CA ARG A 123 -16.51 4.86 7.92
C ARG A 123 -16.05 3.89 9.00
N THR A 124 -16.47 4.13 10.23
CA THR A 124 -16.27 3.16 11.30
C THR A 124 -16.91 1.83 10.89
N CYS A 125 -16.12 0.76 10.93
CA CYS A 125 -16.57 -0.59 10.64
C CYS A 125 -16.84 -1.31 11.97
N PRO A 126 -18.07 -1.75 12.27
CA PRO A 126 -18.32 -2.67 13.37
C PRO A 126 -17.45 -3.92 13.21
N PHE A 127 -16.97 -4.47 14.32
CA PHE A 127 -16.08 -5.63 14.23
C PHE A 127 -16.77 -6.86 13.61
N ASP A 128 -18.09 -7.00 13.75
CA ASP A 128 -18.90 -8.03 13.09
C ASP A 128 -18.98 -7.88 11.56
N ASP A 129 -18.62 -6.71 11.03
CA ASP A 129 -18.58 -6.41 9.59
C ASP A 129 -17.15 -6.42 9.03
N TRP A 130 -16.16 -6.91 9.81
CA TRP A 130 -14.75 -6.94 9.39
C TRP A 130 -14.56 -7.71 8.08
N LEU A 131 -15.18 -8.90 7.98
CA LEU A 131 -15.22 -9.71 6.76
C LEU A 131 -16.66 -9.90 6.30
N ARG A 132 -16.86 -10.07 4.99
CA ARG A 132 -18.19 -10.16 4.41
C ARG A 132 -18.38 -11.44 3.62
N VAL A 133 -19.49 -12.10 3.90
CA VAL A 133 -19.87 -13.37 3.25
C VAL A 133 -21.31 -13.23 2.75
N ASP A 134 -21.51 -13.49 1.46
CA ASP A 134 -22.81 -13.43 0.79
C ASP A 134 -22.98 -14.65 -0.15
N THR A 135 -24.10 -14.72 -0.87
CA THR A 135 -24.41 -15.85 -1.78
C THR A 135 -23.37 -16.09 -2.89
N ASN A 136 -22.55 -15.10 -3.24
CA ASN A 136 -21.48 -15.23 -4.24
C ASN A 136 -20.16 -15.72 -3.65
N TYR A 137 -20.02 -15.79 -2.32
CA TYR A 137 -18.79 -16.23 -1.64
C TYR A 137 -18.19 -17.53 -2.21
N PRO A 138 -18.95 -18.62 -2.45
CA PRO A 138 -18.37 -19.86 -3.00
C PRO A 138 -17.70 -19.67 -4.37
N ALA A 139 -18.34 -18.88 -5.26
CA ALA A 139 -17.82 -18.61 -6.59
C ALA A 139 -16.58 -17.70 -6.53
N ARG A 140 -16.59 -16.67 -5.67
CA ARG A 140 -15.46 -15.76 -5.50
C ARG A 140 -14.25 -16.45 -4.88
N MET A 141 -14.45 -17.31 -3.89
CA MET A 141 -13.36 -18.12 -3.31
C MET A 141 -12.77 -19.10 -4.32
N THR A 142 -13.61 -19.75 -5.14
CA THR A 142 -13.14 -20.62 -6.22
C THR A 142 -12.30 -19.83 -7.24
N HIS A 143 -12.77 -18.63 -7.61
CA HIS A 143 -12.01 -17.76 -8.52
C HIS A 143 -10.68 -17.30 -7.89
N LYS A 144 -10.70 -16.88 -6.62
CA LYS A 144 -9.51 -16.49 -5.86
C LYS A 144 -8.48 -17.62 -5.86
N ARG A 145 -8.90 -18.85 -5.58
CA ARG A 145 -8.03 -20.04 -5.61
C ARG A 145 -7.31 -20.18 -6.94
N ASN A 146 -8.05 -20.11 -8.05
CA ASN A 146 -7.46 -20.22 -9.39
C ASN A 146 -6.43 -19.11 -9.65
N VAL A 147 -6.68 -17.89 -9.16
CA VAL A 147 -5.74 -16.78 -9.27
C VAL A 147 -4.49 -17.03 -8.42
N LEU A 148 -4.63 -17.49 -7.18
CA LEU A 148 -3.50 -17.79 -6.29
C LEU A 148 -2.64 -18.93 -6.85
N ASP A 149 -3.26 -20.00 -7.37
CA ASP A 149 -2.54 -21.13 -7.95
C ASP A 149 -1.77 -20.72 -9.22
N ALA A 150 -2.38 -19.88 -10.07
CA ALA A 150 -1.79 -19.48 -11.34
C ALA A 150 -0.80 -18.30 -11.23
N TYR A 151 -1.00 -17.40 -10.27
CA TYR A 151 -0.28 -16.12 -10.20
C TYR A 151 0.27 -15.77 -8.81
N GLY A 152 -0.04 -16.54 -7.75
CA GLY A 152 0.26 -16.21 -6.36
C GLY A 152 1.62 -15.56 -6.13
N TRP A 153 2.70 -16.33 -6.28
CA TRP A 153 4.06 -15.87 -5.97
C TRP A 153 4.86 -15.33 -7.16
N LYS A 154 4.19 -14.95 -8.26
CA LYS A 154 4.90 -14.39 -9.43
C LYS A 154 5.51 -13.04 -9.09
N GLN A 155 6.71 -12.78 -9.62
CA GLN A 155 7.42 -11.51 -9.42
C GLN A 155 6.79 -10.33 -10.18
N VAL A 156 6.01 -10.63 -11.23
CA VAL A 156 5.27 -9.65 -12.04
C VAL A 156 3.84 -10.15 -12.19
N GLY A 157 2.87 -9.28 -11.91
CA GLY A 157 1.45 -9.59 -11.87
C GLY A 157 1.09 -10.61 -10.79
N GLY A 158 1.90 -10.70 -9.74
CA GLY A 158 1.73 -11.71 -8.68
C GLY A 158 0.65 -11.32 -7.69
N ALA A 159 -0.23 -12.26 -7.33
CA ALA A 159 -1.33 -12.01 -6.41
C ALA A 159 -0.90 -11.98 -4.93
N MET A 160 0.34 -12.34 -4.61
CA MET A 160 0.89 -12.35 -3.26
C MET A 160 2.33 -11.83 -3.24
N ALA A 161 2.66 -11.11 -2.18
CA ALA A 161 4.02 -10.75 -1.85
C ALA A 161 4.17 -10.69 -0.33
N CYS A 162 5.27 -11.22 0.20
CA CYS A 162 5.62 -11.09 1.61
C CYS A 162 7.10 -10.81 1.72
N ARG A 163 7.45 -9.85 2.58
CA ARG A 163 8.83 -9.60 3.01
C ARG A 163 9.06 -10.25 4.36
N PRO A 164 10.28 -10.70 4.68
CA PRO A 164 10.61 -11.28 5.98
C PRO A 164 10.18 -10.41 7.16
N GLU A 165 10.28 -9.08 7.01
CA GLU A 165 9.90 -8.11 8.04
C GLU A 165 8.40 -8.11 8.36
N ALA A 166 7.54 -8.65 7.48
CA ALA A 166 6.11 -8.79 7.71
C ALA A 166 5.69 -10.17 8.21
N GLU A 167 6.56 -11.18 8.23
CA GLU A 167 6.16 -12.56 8.56
C GLU A 167 5.50 -12.67 9.94
N ALA A 168 6.04 -11.97 10.94
CA ALA A 168 5.46 -11.95 12.29
C ALA A 168 4.04 -11.34 12.29
N ALA A 169 3.83 -10.24 11.55
CA ALA A 169 2.53 -9.58 11.43
C ALA A 169 1.53 -10.44 10.63
N VAL A 170 1.98 -11.17 9.62
CA VAL A 170 1.15 -12.12 8.87
C VAL A 170 0.74 -13.30 9.75
N ARG A 171 1.65 -13.83 10.58
CA ARG A 171 1.33 -14.90 11.56
C ARG A 171 0.31 -14.42 12.59
N GLU A 172 0.46 -13.19 13.08
CA GLU A 172 -0.52 -12.57 13.98
C GLU A 172 -1.90 -12.45 13.30
N LEU A 173 -1.94 -11.92 12.07
CA LEU A 173 -3.17 -11.82 11.27
C LEU A 173 -3.83 -13.17 11.07
N LEU A 174 -3.06 -14.22 10.74
CA LEU A 174 -3.57 -15.58 10.59
C LEU A 174 -4.20 -16.10 11.89
N GLY A 175 -3.58 -15.84 13.04
CA GLY A 175 -4.14 -16.18 14.35
C GLY A 175 -5.47 -15.48 14.62
N TYR A 176 -5.55 -14.18 14.33
CA TYR A 176 -6.79 -13.41 14.48
C TYR A 176 -7.89 -13.86 13.51
N LEU A 177 -7.55 -14.17 12.27
CA LEU A 177 -8.51 -14.70 11.29
C LEU A 177 -9.04 -16.06 11.70
N GLY A 178 -8.18 -16.98 12.14
CA GLY A 178 -8.61 -18.30 12.63
C GLY A 178 -9.65 -18.18 13.74
N GLU A 179 -9.41 -17.28 14.68
CA GLU A 179 -10.32 -17.01 15.80
C GLU A 179 -11.61 -16.30 15.36
N TYR A 180 -11.50 -15.29 14.50
CA TYR A 180 -12.63 -14.52 14.00
C TYR A 180 -13.56 -15.36 13.15
N LEU A 181 -13.03 -16.14 12.21
CA LEU A 181 -13.80 -16.95 11.27
C LEU A 181 -14.65 -18.00 12.00
N LEU A 182 -14.11 -18.62 13.04
CA LEU A 182 -14.83 -19.61 13.86
C LEU A 182 -15.97 -18.98 14.67
N ARG A 183 -15.77 -17.79 15.24
CA ARG A 183 -16.80 -17.10 16.02
C ARG A 183 -17.85 -16.46 15.14
N ARG A 184 -17.40 -15.75 14.10
CA ARG A 184 -18.27 -14.98 13.20
C ARG A 184 -18.99 -15.90 12.23
N PHE A 185 -18.36 -16.93 11.67
CA PHE A 185 -18.98 -17.75 10.63
C PHE A 185 -18.94 -19.26 10.96
N PRO A 186 -19.52 -19.71 12.09
CA PRO A 186 -19.48 -21.11 12.50
C PRO A 186 -20.20 -22.07 11.53
N GLY A 187 -21.09 -21.55 10.68
CA GLY A 187 -21.69 -22.33 9.60
C GLY A 187 -20.85 -22.40 8.32
N VAL A 188 -19.79 -21.60 8.19
CA VAL A 188 -18.87 -21.64 7.04
C VAL A 188 -17.57 -22.33 7.40
N TRP A 189 -17.12 -22.17 8.64
CA TRP A 189 -15.84 -22.65 9.11
C TRP A 189 -16.00 -23.53 10.34
N VAL A 190 -15.29 -24.66 10.33
CA VAL A 190 -15.13 -25.54 11.49
C VAL A 190 -13.66 -25.72 11.78
N SER A 191 -13.32 -25.99 13.03
CA SER A 191 -11.96 -26.31 13.44
C SER A 191 -11.88 -27.71 14.03
N GLY A 192 -10.65 -28.18 14.14
CA GLY A 192 -10.30 -29.30 14.97
C GLY A 192 -8.85 -29.22 15.39
N ASP A 193 -8.46 -30.23 16.14
CA ASP A 193 -7.12 -30.41 16.66
C ASP A 193 -6.79 -31.89 16.49
N ASP A 194 -5.65 -32.17 15.87
CA ASP A 194 -5.19 -33.53 15.60
C ASP A 194 -4.46 -34.14 16.82
N GLY A 195 -4.38 -33.44 17.96
CA GLY A 195 -3.85 -33.94 19.23
C GLY A 195 -2.32 -33.83 19.34
N ASP A 196 -1.70 -34.70 20.16
CA ASP A 196 -0.25 -34.62 20.43
C ASP A 196 0.58 -34.86 19.17
N GLY A 197 1.20 -33.80 18.66
CA GLY A 197 1.95 -33.77 17.39
C GLY A 197 1.14 -33.33 16.17
N GLY A 198 -0.16 -33.15 16.32
CA GLY A 198 -1.09 -32.61 15.32
C GLY A 198 -1.34 -31.11 15.49
N GLY A 199 -1.56 -30.40 14.39
CA GLY A 199 -1.78 -28.96 14.41
C GLY A 199 -3.25 -28.56 14.62
N ARG A 200 -3.48 -27.33 15.09
CA ARG A 200 -4.80 -26.68 14.99
C ARG A 200 -5.10 -26.39 13.53
N TRP A 201 -6.28 -26.78 13.05
CA TRP A 201 -6.69 -26.57 11.68
C TRP A 201 -8.08 -25.92 11.56
N LEU A 202 -8.33 -25.37 10.38
CA LEU A 202 -9.59 -24.77 9.94
C LEU A 202 -10.04 -25.46 8.66
N ARG A 203 -11.32 -25.80 8.53
CA ARG A 203 -11.91 -26.35 7.30
C ARG A 203 -13.12 -25.54 6.86
N SER A 204 -13.12 -25.15 5.59
CA SER A 204 -14.28 -24.51 4.96
C SER A 204 -15.33 -25.57 4.67
N LEU A 205 -16.53 -25.40 5.20
CA LEU A 205 -17.70 -26.21 4.86
C LEU A 205 -18.26 -25.86 3.48
N VAL A 206 -17.87 -24.71 2.92
CA VAL A 206 -18.28 -24.25 1.59
C VAL A 206 -17.35 -24.81 0.51
N THR A 207 -16.04 -24.68 0.71
CA THR A 207 -15.06 -25.08 -0.31
C THR A 207 -14.49 -26.48 -0.11
N GLY A 208 -14.68 -27.07 1.08
CA GLY A 208 -14.11 -28.35 1.48
C GLY A 208 -12.61 -28.30 1.85
N GLU A 209 -11.93 -27.16 1.63
CA GLU A 209 -10.50 -27.03 1.91
C GLU A 209 -10.22 -26.99 3.41
N ARG A 210 -9.10 -27.62 3.80
CA ARG A 210 -8.55 -27.60 5.15
C ARG A 210 -7.21 -26.88 5.13
N PHE A 211 -6.98 -26.04 6.14
CA PHE A 211 -5.75 -25.29 6.33
C PHE A 211 -5.25 -25.43 7.77
N GLU A 212 -3.95 -25.66 7.91
CA GLU A 212 -3.29 -25.66 9.21
C GLU A 212 -3.03 -24.22 9.66
N LEU A 213 -3.39 -23.89 10.90
CA LEU A 213 -3.22 -22.55 11.48
C LEU A 213 -1.93 -22.41 12.29
N VAL A 214 -1.22 -23.52 12.51
CA VAL A 214 0.05 -23.57 13.21
C VAL A 214 1.16 -24.04 12.28
N GLU A 215 2.39 -23.62 12.58
CA GLU A 215 3.58 -24.03 11.84
C GLU A 215 3.70 -25.57 11.81
N PRO A 216 3.97 -26.20 10.65
CA PRO A 216 4.46 -25.62 9.39
C PRO A 216 3.36 -25.20 8.38
N TRP A 217 2.13 -24.94 8.84
CA TRP A 217 0.98 -24.50 8.03
C TRP A 217 0.67 -25.41 6.84
N GLY A 218 0.86 -26.73 7.03
CA GLY A 218 0.66 -27.71 5.96
C GLY A 218 1.66 -27.56 4.81
N GLY A 219 2.80 -26.90 5.03
CA GLY A 219 3.83 -26.62 4.02
C GLY A 219 3.57 -25.34 3.21
N LEU A 220 2.50 -24.60 3.49
CA LEU A 220 2.23 -23.32 2.87
C LEU A 220 2.92 -22.17 3.62
N HIS A 221 3.16 -21.06 2.92
CA HIS A 221 3.51 -19.81 3.58
C HIS A 221 2.28 -19.26 4.34
N PRO A 222 2.41 -18.67 5.55
CA PRO A 222 1.25 -18.22 6.33
C PRO A 222 0.40 -17.17 5.59
N LEU A 223 1.00 -16.32 4.75
CA LEU A 223 0.26 -15.37 3.89
C LEU A 223 -0.66 -16.09 2.89
N GLU A 224 -0.24 -17.24 2.37
CA GLU A 224 -1.06 -18.01 1.45
C GLU A 224 -2.26 -18.64 2.17
N VAL A 225 -2.07 -19.08 3.41
CA VAL A 225 -3.21 -19.50 4.25
C VAL A 225 -4.17 -18.33 4.45
N VAL A 226 -3.67 -17.15 4.83
CA VAL A 226 -4.47 -15.92 4.94
C VAL A 226 -5.25 -15.66 3.65
N ALA A 227 -4.58 -15.73 2.49
CA ALA A 227 -5.19 -15.49 1.19
C ALA A 227 -6.33 -16.48 0.85
N ARG A 228 -6.21 -17.72 1.31
CA ARG A 228 -7.18 -18.80 1.03
C ARG A 228 -8.34 -18.84 2.03
N VAL A 229 -8.19 -18.28 3.22
CA VAL A 229 -9.27 -18.24 4.23
C VAL A 229 -10.11 -16.96 4.19
N THR A 230 -9.65 -15.91 3.52
CA THR A 230 -10.42 -14.67 3.31
C THR A 230 -10.82 -14.49 1.86
N GLU A 231 -11.95 -13.82 1.63
CA GLU A 231 -12.32 -13.38 0.28
C GLU A 231 -11.54 -12.13 -0.11
N GLU A 232 -11.32 -11.25 0.86
CA GLU A 232 -10.78 -9.92 0.75
C GLU A 232 -9.31 -9.91 0.30
N ASP A 233 -8.96 -8.90 -0.49
CA ASP A 233 -7.57 -8.50 -0.68
C ASP A 233 -7.08 -7.77 0.57
N LEU A 234 -5.84 -8.04 0.97
CA LEU A 234 -5.29 -7.63 2.27
C LEU A 234 -3.91 -7.00 2.07
N ALA A 235 -3.61 -5.98 2.86
CA ALA A 235 -2.30 -5.34 2.91
C ALA A 235 -1.81 -5.30 4.36
N VAL A 236 -0.58 -5.78 4.58
CA VAL A 236 0.13 -5.71 5.85
C VAL A 236 1.19 -4.64 5.75
N LEU A 237 1.01 -3.60 6.56
CA LEU A 237 1.90 -2.47 6.67
C LEU A 237 2.74 -2.59 7.95
N VAL A 238 4.03 -2.31 7.85
CA VAL A 238 4.96 -2.31 9.00
C VAL A 238 5.48 -0.89 9.21
N PRO A 239 5.67 -0.42 10.46
CA PRO A 239 6.27 0.88 10.70
C PRO A 239 7.65 0.99 10.03
N GLY A 240 7.86 2.06 9.26
CA GLY A 240 9.12 2.36 8.59
C GLY A 240 9.49 3.83 8.71
N LYS A 241 10.68 4.18 8.21
CA LYS A 241 11.05 5.58 7.99
C LYS A 241 10.38 6.04 6.69
N GLY A 242 9.72 7.21 6.70
CA GLY A 242 9.27 7.87 5.48
C GLY A 242 10.41 7.98 4.46
N GLY A 243 10.07 8.10 3.17
CA GLY A 243 10.98 8.04 2.02
C GLY A 243 12.30 8.83 2.12
N GLY A 244 13.28 8.27 2.83
CA GLY A 244 14.71 8.52 2.65
C GLY A 244 15.33 9.79 3.26
N GLY A 245 14.56 10.73 3.80
CA GLY A 245 15.12 11.94 4.46
C GLY A 245 15.30 11.81 5.97
N GLU A 246 16.36 12.39 6.54
CA GLU A 246 16.59 12.44 8.00
C GLU A 246 15.51 13.23 8.77
N ASP A 247 14.76 14.07 8.06
CA ASP A 247 13.66 14.89 8.57
C ASP A 247 12.26 14.32 8.26
N GLU A 248 12.16 13.14 7.65
CA GLU A 248 10.86 12.57 7.28
C GLU A 248 10.19 11.82 8.43
N GLU A 249 8.88 12.08 8.59
CA GLU A 249 8.05 11.42 9.60
C GLU A 249 8.03 9.90 9.38
N ALA A 250 7.95 9.12 10.46
CA ALA A 250 7.74 7.69 10.36
C ALA A 250 6.45 7.42 9.57
N GLU A 251 6.49 6.51 8.58
CA GLU A 251 5.35 6.13 7.75
C GLU A 251 5.22 4.60 7.71
N TYR A 252 3.99 4.12 7.58
CA TYR A 252 3.74 2.70 7.33
C TYR A 252 4.17 2.32 5.91
N VAL A 253 4.88 1.20 5.79
CA VAL A 253 5.43 0.65 4.55
C VAL A 253 4.77 -0.67 4.23
N LEU A 254 4.39 -0.88 2.96
CA LEU A 254 3.78 -2.13 2.51
C LEU A 254 4.82 -3.25 2.48
N LYS A 255 4.60 -4.28 3.29
CA LYS A 255 5.56 -5.39 3.46
C LYS A 255 4.94 -6.77 3.22
N ALA A 256 3.63 -6.92 3.29
CA ALA A 256 2.96 -8.08 2.70
C ALA A 256 1.62 -7.71 2.08
N ALA A 257 1.18 -8.45 1.07
CA ALA A 257 -0.11 -8.22 0.44
C ALA A 257 -0.67 -9.49 -0.21
N VAL A 258 -1.99 -9.60 -0.19
CA VAL A 258 -2.79 -10.47 -1.04
C VAL A 258 -3.61 -9.55 -1.93
N SER A 259 -3.38 -9.59 -3.24
CA SER A 259 -4.12 -8.81 -4.23
C SER A 259 -4.55 -9.69 -5.39
N ALA A 260 -5.60 -10.49 -5.18
CA ALA A 260 -6.18 -11.36 -6.20
C ALA A 260 -7.17 -10.60 -7.11
N PHE A 261 -7.72 -9.48 -6.63
CA PHE A 261 -8.69 -8.66 -7.35
C PHE A 261 -8.27 -7.18 -7.43
N PRO A 262 -7.05 -6.87 -7.92
CA PRO A 262 -6.52 -5.51 -7.91
C PRO A 262 -7.32 -4.57 -8.82
N ALA A 263 -7.47 -3.33 -8.37
CA ALA A 263 -8.07 -2.25 -9.17
C ALA A 263 -7.01 -1.53 -10.02
N GLY A 264 -6.45 -2.23 -11.00
CA GLY A 264 -5.64 -1.62 -12.06
C GLY A 264 -4.17 -1.31 -11.73
N PHE A 265 -3.58 -2.01 -10.76
CA PHE A 265 -2.15 -1.93 -10.47
C PHE A 265 -1.57 -3.31 -10.12
N ASP A 266 -0.27 -3.48 -10.32
CA ASP A 266 0.47 -4.63 -9.83
C ASP A 266 0.94 -4.36 -8.40
N ILE A 267 0.59 -5.24 -7.47
CA ILE A 267 0.99 -5.11 -6.07
C ILE A 267 2.50 -5.23 -5.89
N GLN A 268 3.19 -5.97 -6.78
CA GLN A 268 4.64 -6.15 -6.72
C GLN A 268 5.37 -4.80 -6.86
N GLU A 269 4.84 -3.89 -7.69
CA GLU A 269 5.38 -2.54 -7.89
C GLU A 269 5.18 -1.61 -6.69
N LYS A 270 4.30 -1.98 -5.75
CA LYS A 270 3.96 -1.22 -4.56
C LYS A 270 4.67 -1.70 -3.30
N MET A 271 5.29 -2.88 -3.35
CA MET A 271 6.01 -3.44 -2.21
C MET A 271 7.18 -2.54 -1.79
N ASP A 272 7.47 -2.53 -0.50
CA ASP A 272 8.53 -1.73 0.13
C ASP A 272 8.36 -0.20 0.01
N GLN A 273 7.19 0.26 -0.43
CA GLN A 273 6.87 1.68 -0.53
C GLN A 273 6.06 2.16 0.68
N PRO A 274 6.29 3.39 1.15
CA PRO A 274 5.43 4.02 2.14
C PRO A 274 4.07 4.38 1.54
N LEU A 275 3.04 4.52 2.38
CA LEU A 275 1.68 4.90 1.97
C LEU A 275 1.65 6.12 1.04
N THR A 276 2.49 7.13 1.31
CA THR A 276 2.57 8.33 0.47
C THR A 276 2.98 8.01 -0.98
N THR A 277 3.96 7.11 -1.17
CA THR A 277 4.46 6.74 -2.49
C THR A 277 3.47 5.85 -3.24
N ILE A 278 2.84 4.90 -2.54
CA ILE A 278 1.83 4.00 -3.14
C ILE A 278 0.70 4.81 -3.79
N HIS A 279 0.29 5.89 -3.12
CA HIS A 279 -0.85 6.74 -3.50
C HIS A 279 -0.46 8.00 -4.28
N GLU A 280 0.81 8.18 -4.63
CA GLU A 280 1.28 9.32 -5.43
C GLU A 280 0.45 9.55 -6.73
N PRO A 281 0.03 8.50 -7.47
CA PRO A 281 -0.77 8.68 -8.68
C PRO A 281 -2.21 9.18 -8.44
N VAL A 282 -2.70 9.19 -7.20
CA VAL A 282 -4.09 9.57 -6.89
C VAL A 282 -4.22 11.10 -6.96
N PRO A 283 -5.09 11.64 -7.84
CA PRO A 283 -5.27 13.08 -7.96
C PRO A 283 -5.67 13.72 -6.63
N THR A 284 -5.06 14.87 -6.33
CA THR A 284 -5.29 15.62 -5.08
C THR A 284 -4.91 14.90 -3.78
N TYR A 285 -4.21 13.76 -3.86
CA TYR A 285 -3.87 12.98 -2.67
C TYR A 285 -3.01 13.79 -1.70
N LYS A 286 -1.91 14.40 -2.18
CA LYS A 286 -0.98 15.17 -1.35
C LYS A 286 -1.68 16.34 -0.66
N GLU A 287 -2.59 17.01 -1.37
CA GLU A 287 -3.24 18.24 -0.90
C GLU A 287 -4.46 17.97 -0.01
N LYS A 288 -5.21 16.88 -0.26
CA LYS A 288 -6.54 16.66 0.37
C LYS A 288 -6.69 15.35 1.14
N LEU A 289 -5.92 14.31 0.81
CA LEU A 289 -6.15 12.96 1.34
C LEU A 289 -5.03 12.44 2.25
N LYS A 290 -3.76 12.82 2.02
CA LYS A 290 -2.58 12.31 2.75
C LYS A 290 -2.77 12.34 4.25
N ARG A 291 -3.19 13.48 4.79
CA ARG A 291 -3.35 13.66 6.24
C ARG A 291 -4.44 12.75 6.83
N ALA A 292 -5.53 12.50 6.10
CA ALA A 292 -6.60 11.64 6.59
C ALA A 292 -6.24 10.16 6.46
N MET A 293 -5.55 9.79 5.39
CA MET A 293 -5.18 8.40 5.10
C MET A 293 -4.03 7.90 5.94
N ASN A 294 -3.03 8.74 6.19
CA ASN A 294 -1.85 8.29 6.90
C ASN A 294 -2.12 8.19 8.41
N LYS A 295 -3.34 8.43 8.92
CA LYS A 295 -3.63 8.66 10.37
C LYS A 295 -4.20 7.42 11.00
#